data_AF-A0A4Z0N5X8-F1
#
_entry.id   AF-A0A4Z0N5X8-F1
#
_cell.length_a   1.000
_cell.length_b   1.000
_cell.length_c   1.000
_cell.angle_alpha   90.00
_cell.angle_beta   90.00
_cell.angle_gamma   90.00
#
_symmetry.space_group_name_H-M   'P 1'
#
loop_
_entity.id
_entity.type
_entity.pdbx_description
1 polymer ?
#
loop_
_entity_poly.entity_id
_entity_poly.type
_entity_poly.pdbx_seq_one_letter_code
_entity_poly.pdbx_strand_id
1 'polypeptide(L)'
;MRRSGGWQVHPLIHSVSPYGLIGTGDVMADLPEVTDYGNVVRIPSVGRDTLLRQGMVFAFEPNCVIGRRLVNLGGTVVVGPGGAIELNRNTTTLMRCT
;
A
#
# COMPACT_ATOMS: atom_id res chain seq x y z
N MET A 1 4.73 -1.94 13.07
CA MET A 1 5.67 -1.08 12.33
C MET A 1 6.28 -0.01 13.22
N ARG A 2 5.53 1.02 13.66
CA ARG A 2 6.10 2.14 14.44
C ARG A 2 6.86 1.72 15.72
N ARG A 3 6.35 0.75 16.48
CA ARG A 3 7.04 0.18 17.67
C ARG A 3 8.41 -0.45 17.37
N SER A 4 8.64 -0.85 16.12
CA SER A 4 9.88 -1.47 15.65
C SER A 4 10.79 -0.47 14.93
N GLY A 5 10.47 0.83 14.97
CA GLY A 5 11.14 1.87 14.16
C GLY A 5 10.83 1.81 12.67
N GLY A 6 9.84 1.01 12.27
CA GLY A 6 9.48 0.81 10.87
C GLY A 6 8.58 1.92 10.33
N TRP A 7 8.77 2.24 9.05
CA TRP A 7 8.02 3.28 8.34
C TRP A 7 7.56 2.84 6.94
N GLN A 8 6.74 3.66 6.28
CA GLN A 8 6.11 3.37 4.98
C GLN A 8 6.58 4.37 3.94
N VAL A 9 7.09 3.88 2.81
CA VAL A 9 7.74 4.71 1.78
C VAL A 9 6.80 5.09 0.64
N HIS A 10 6.01 4.16 0.15
CA HIS A 10 5.12 4.35 -1.00
C HIS A 10 3.66 4.12 -0.59
N PRO A 11 2.69 4.44 -1.48
CA PRO A 11 1.29 4.15 -1.22
C PRO A 11 1.05 2.71 -0.77
N LEU A 12 0.03 2.57 0.06
CA LEU A 12 -0.40 1.33 0.71
C LEU A 12 -1.59 0.69 0.01
N ILE A 13 -2.39 1.50 -0.69
CA ILE A 13 -3.61 1.10 -1.38
C ILE A 13 -3.72 1.92 -2.66
N HIS A 14 -4.04 1.26 -3.76
CA HIS A 14 -4.48 1.86 -5.01
C HIS A 14 -5.81 1.24 -5.43
N SER A 15 -6.82 2.06 -5.73
CA SER A 15 -8.01 1.54 -6.40
C SER A 15 -7.76 1.38 -7.89
N VAL A 16 -8.08 0.19 -8.39
CA VAL A 16 -8.11 -0.12 -9.82
C VAL A 16 -9.46 0.32 -10.40
N SER A 17 -10.54 0.13 -9.64
CA SER A 17 -11.89 0.59 -10.00
C SER A 17 -12.73 0.84 -8.73
N PRO A 18 -13.27 2.06 -8.51
CA PRO A 18 -13.10 3.27 -9.31
C PRO A 18 -11.65 3.78 -9.27
N TYR A 19 -11.21 4.58 -10.24
CA TYR A 19 -9.86 5.15 -10.23
C TYR A 19 -9.74 6.29 -9.21
N GLY A 20 -8.56 6.42 -8.57
CA GLY A 20 -8.19 7.62 -7.79
C GLY A 20 -8.33 7.54 -6.26
N LEU A 21 -8.73 6.41 -5.68
CA LEU A 21 -8.63 6.18 -4.24
C LEU A 21 -7.22 5.68 -3.93
N ILE A 22 -6.53 6.36 -3.02
CA ILE A 22 -5.13 6.12 -2.73
C ILE A 22 -4.90 6.24 -1.22
N GLY A 23 -4.32 5.20 -0.62
CA GLY A 23 -3.78 5.27 0.74
C GLY A 23 -2.28 5.53 0.65
N THR A 24 -1.77 6.57 1.32
CA THR A 24 -0.36 6.98 1.22
C THR A 24 0.41 6.69 2.51
N GLY A 25 1.73 6.50 2.39
CA GLY A 25 2.65 6.44 3.53
C GLY A 25 3.04 7.84 4.03
N ASP A 26 3.62 7.90 5.22
CA ASP A 26 3.60 9.14 6.01
C ASP A 26 4.90 9.97 5.98
N VAL A 27 6.05 9.35 5.71
CA VAL A 27 7.36 9.94 6.09
C VAL A 27 8.40 10.03 4.98
N MET A 28 8.11 9.59 3.75
CA MET A 28 9.10 9.62 2.66
C MET A 28 9.65 11.03 2.42
N ALA A 29 8.77 12.04 2.44
CA ALA A 29 9.15 13.44 2.23
C ALA A 29 9.97 14.05 3.39
N ASP A 30 10.10 13.37 4.54
CA ASP A 30 10.85 13.86 5.70
C ASP A 30 12.28 13.30 5.75
N LEU A 31 12.65 12.40 4.84
CA LEU A 31 13.96 11.75 4.84
C LEU A 31 15.04 12.71 4.32
N PRO A 32 16.27 12.69 4.87
CA PRO A 32 17.37 13.49 4.34
C PRO A 32 17.63 13.25 2.86
N GLU A 33 17.49 12.00 2.40
CA GLU A 33 17.78 11.57 1.03
C GLU A 33 16.84 12.19 -0.02
N VAL A 34 15.71 12.82 0.38
CA VAL A 34 14.77 13.42 -0.58
C VAL A 34 15.41 14.46 -1.48
N THR A 35 16.49 15.12 -1.01
CA THR A 35 17.26 16.11 -1.78
C THR A 35 17.87 15.50 -3.04
N ASP A 36 18.13 14.19 -3.04
CA ASP A 36 18.74 13.49 -4.18
C ASP A 36 17.72 13.16 -5.27
N TYR A 37 16.42 13.17 -4.96
CA TYR A 37 15.33 12.74 -5.85
C TYR A 37 14.52 13.91 -6.42
N GLY A 38 14.87 15.15 -6.08
CA GLY A 38 14.19 16.35 -6.57
C GLY A 38 12.82 16.53 -5.94
N ASN A 39 11.74 16.32 -6.71
CA ASN A 39 10.38 16.67 -6.30
C ASN A 39 9.68 15.54 -5.53
N VAL A 40 10.13 15.27 -4.31
CA VAL A 40 9.44 14.36 -3.39
C VAL A 40 8.44 15.16 -2.56
N VAL A 41 7.15 14.94 -2.80
CA VAL A 41 6.07 15.64 -2.09
C VAL A 41 5.20 14.67 -1.32
N ARG A 42 4.67 15.14 -0.19
CA ARG A 42 3.65 14.40 0.56
C ARG A 42 2.33 14.46 -0.21
N ILE A 43 1.78 13.29 -0.53
CA ILE A 43 0.46 13.15 -1.17
C ILE A 43 -0.56 12.74 -0.11
N PRO A 44 -1.73 13.41 -0.02
CA PRO A 44 -2.75 13.02 0.93
C PRO A 44 -3.37 11.68 0.54
N SER A 45 -3.84 10.94 1.55
CA SER A 45 -4.72 9.80 1.27
C SER A 45 -6.06 10.31 0.74
N VAL A 46 -6.54 9.73 -0.36
CA VAL A 46 -7.76 10.14 -1.07
C VAL A 46 -8.81 9.04 -0.93
N GLY A 47 -10.04 9.44 -0.59
CA GLY A 47 -11.17 8.51 -0.51
C GLY A 47 -11.26 7.70 0.78
N ARG A 48 -10.70 8.21 1.89
CA ARG A 48 -10.72 7.54 3.20
C ARG A 48 -12.13 7.14 3.66
N ASP A 49 -13.12 7.96 3.35
CA ASP A 49 -14.52 7.75 3.74
C ASP A 49 -15.36 7.09 2.64
N THR A 50 -14.71 6.55 1.60
CA THR A 50 -15.43 5.88 0.51
C THR A 50 -16.05 4.58 1.01
N LEU A 51 -17.38 4.48 0.89
CA LEU A 51 -18.11 3.25 1.13
C LEU A 51 -17.74 2.21 0.07
N LEU A 52 -17.26 1.05 0.53
CA LEU A 52 -16.96 -0.09 -0.33
C LEU A 52 -18.25 -0.64 -0.94
N ARG A 53 -18.24 -0.86 -2.26
CA ARG A 53 -19.35 -1.47 -3.00
C ARG A 53 -18.86 -2.70 -3.75
N GLN A 54 -19.75 -3.68 -3.89
CA GLN A 54 -19.46 -4.89 -4.65
C GLN A 54 -18.95 -4.55 -6.06
N GLY A 55 -17.91 -5.26 -6.49
CA GLY A 55 -17.26 -5.06 -7.79
C GLY A 55 -16.13 -4.03 -7.80
N MET A 56 -15.96 -3.23 -6.73
CA MET A 56 -14.76 -2.38 -6.60
C MET A 56 -13.50 -3.23 -6.49
N VAL A 57 -12.41 -2.77 -7.11
CA VAL A 57 -11.12 -3.49 -7.18
C VAL A 57 -10.01 -2.63 -6.61
N PHE A 58 -9.21 -3.23 -5.73
CA PHE A 58 -8.10 -2.56 -5.04
C PHE A 58 -6.83 -3.41 -5.12
N ALA A 59 -5.71 -2.75 -5.38
CA ALA A 59 -4.38 -3.27 -5.13
C ALA A 59 -3.89 -2.76 -3.76
N PHE A 60 -3.57 -3.69 -2.88
CA PHE A 60 -2.95 -3.44 -1.59
C PHE A 60 -1.44 -3.63 -1.72
N GLU A 61 -0.68 -2.70 -1.15
CA GLU A 61 0.79 -2.69 -1.16
C GLU A 61 1.37 -2.27 0.21
N PRO A 62 0.94 -2.90 1.33
CA PRO A 62 1.48 -2.58 2.64
C PRO A 62 2.97 -2.86 2.66
N ASN A 63 3.72 -1.83 3.01
CA ASN A 63 5.17 -1.87 3.01
C ASN A 63 5.74 -1.44 4.36
N CYS A 64 6.94 -1.93 4.65
CA CYS A 64 7.69 -1.59 5.85
C CYS A 64 9.16 -1.42 5.50
N VAL A 65 9.72 -0.29 5.90
CA VAL A 65 11.15 -0.02 5.84
C VAL A 65 11.72 -0.04 7.25
N ILE A 66 12.82 -0.76 7.46
CA ILE A 66 13.65 -0.71 8.67
C ILE A 66 15.09 -0.49 8.23
N GLY A 67 15.69 0.63 8.63
CA GLY A 67 16.99 1.07 8.09
C GLY A 67 16.89 1.23 6.57
N ARG A 68 17.69 0.45 5.83
CA ARG A 68 17.70 0.42 4.35
C ARG A 68 17.02 -0.81 3.75
N ARG A 69 16.25 -1.55 4.55
CA ARG A 69 15.58 -2.79 4.11
C ARG A 69 14.09 -2.52 3.97
N LEU A 70 13.57 -2.74 2.78
CA LEU A 70 12.16 -2.63 2.44
C LEU A 70 11.57 -4.02 2.24
N VAL A 71 10.40 -4.25 2.83
CA VAL A 71 9.50 -5.34 2.46
C VAL A 71 8.18 -4.74 2.05
N ASN A 72 7.63 -5.21 0.93
CA ASN A 72 6.27 -4.93 0.49
C ASN A 72 5.54 -6.27 0.32
N LEU A 73 4.34 -6.39 0.87
CA LEU A 73 3.51 -7.59 0.73
C LEU A 73 2.17 -7.19 0.13
N GLY A 74 2.03 -7.33 -1.18
CA GLY A 74 0.84 -6.85 -1.88
C GLY A 74 -0.20 -7.92 -2.24
N GLY A 75 -1.33 -7.47 -2.76
CA GLY A 75 -2.36 -8.34 -3.30
C GLY A 75 -3.45 -7.52 -3.99
N THR A 76 -4.19 -8.15 -4.90
CA THR A 76 -5.33 -7.51 -5.56
C THR A 76 -6.59 -8.19 -5.09
N VAL A 77 -7.59 -7.41 -4.70
CA VAL A 77 -8.88 -7.94 -4.26
C VAL A 77 -10.01 -7.25 -5.00
N VAL A 78 -11.11 -7.98 -5.16
CA VAL A 78 -12.41 -7.42 -5.53
C VAL A 78 -13.35 -7.48 -4.34
N VAL A 79 -14.14 -6.44 -4.13
CA VAL A 79 -15.20 -6.43 -3.12
C VAL A 79 -16.31 -7.38 -3.58
N GLY A 80 -16.46 -8.50 -2.89
CA GLY A 80 -17.53 -9.47 -3.10
C GLY A 80 -18.78 -9.18 -2.25
N PRO A 81 -19.84 -10.01 -2.39
CA PRO A 81 -21.10 -9.83 -1.67
C PRO A 81 -21.00 -10.03 -0.15
N GLY A 82 -19.98 -10.75 0.33
CA GLY A 82 -19.77 -11.05 1.75
C GLY A 82 -18.39 -10.69 2.29
N GLY A 83 -17.56 -10.03 1.48
CA GLY A 83 -16.18 -9.71 1.86
C GLY A 83 -15.24 -9.59 0.66
N ALA A 84 -13.95 -9.37 0.92
CA ALA A 84 -12.93 -9.31 -0.11
C ALA A 84 -12.71 -10.69 -0.75
N ILE A 85 -12.63 -10.72 -2.08
CA ILE A 85 -12.22 -11.89 -2.86
C ILE A 85 -10.82 -11.61 -3.39
N GLU A 86 -9.85 -12.42 -2.97
CA GLU A 86 -8.46 -12.32 -3.40
C GLU A 86 -8.29 -12.79 -4.85
N LEU A 87 -7.57 -12.00 -5.67
CA LEU A 87 -7.29 -12.29 -7.08
C LEU A 87 -5.87 -12.81 -7.30
N ASN A 88 -4.99 -12.64 -6.32
CA ASN A 88 -3.59 -13.08 -6.33
C ASN A 88 -3.44 -14.42 -5.58
N ARG A 89 -2.67 -15.36 -6.14
CA ARG A 89 -2.21 -16.57 -5.42
C ARG A 89 -0.77 -16.49 -4.94
N ASN A 90 0.03 -15.57 -5.49
CA ASN A 90 1.49 -15.61 -5.37
C ASN A 90 2.01 -14.97 -4.07
N THR A 91 1.46 -13.86 -3.61
CA THR A 91 1.98 -13.18 -2.40
C THR A 91 1.70 -13.93 -1.11
N THR A 92 0.69 -14.80 -1.08
CA THR A 92 0.46 -15.78 0.01
C THR A 92 1.38 -17.00 -0.06
N THR A 93 2.05 -17.24 -1.21
CA THR A 93 2.90 -18.43 -1.44
C THR A 93 4.41 -18.10 -1.43
N LEU A 94 4.79 -16.86 -1.72
CA LEU A 94 6.19 -16.38 -1.76
C LEU A 94 6.94 -16.47 -0.41
N MET A 95 6.21 -16.65 0.71
CA MET A 95 6.81 -16.89 2.03
C MET A 95 6.98 -18.38 2.38
N ARG A 96 6.61 -19.30 1.48
CA ARG A 96 6.93 -20.73 1.61
C ARG A 96 8.19 -21.06 0.79
N CYS A 97 9.32 -20.46 1.16
CA CYS A 97 10.59 -21.11 0.88
C CYS A 97 10.76 -22.24 1.91
N THR A 98 10.53 -23.48 1.48
CA THR A 98 11.01 -24.67 2.19
C THR A 98 12.48 -24.89 1.87
#